data_AF-A0A0W0VE50-F1
#
_entry.id   AF-A0A0W0VE50-F1
#
_cell.length_a   1.000
_cell.length_b   1.000
_cell.length_c   1.000
_cell.angle_alpha   90.00
_cell.angle_beta   90.00
_cell.angle_gamma   90.00
#
_symmetry.space_group_name_H-M   'P 1'
#
loop_
_entity.id
_entity.type
_entity.pdbx_description
1 polymer ?
#
loop_
_entity_poly.entity_id
_entity_poly.type
_entity_poly.pdbx_seq_one_letter_code
_entity_poly.pdbx_strand_id
1 'polypeptide(L)'
;MIVIFVHGWSVTHTNTYGQLPQWLESQCKDGRLDIKVGNIYLGHYISFDDSVRVDDIARAFDHAIRDEIADKLKDGERFACITHSAGGPIIRKWMDLYFKNNLAKCPLSHLIMLAPPNHGSALAQLGKSRLGRIKSFFEGIEPGQLVLDWLELGSDMSWELNESWLDYDCTANGIYSFVLTGQKIDRQLYDALNSYTGEAGSDGVVRVASANMNYSRLKLHQVGHNGENLIVAKMTRTKPMAFGILPGCSHSGKRMGIIRSITMDNAATHPTAIWVLRCLKVKNRQSYNALAKELDKLTQETQKKEQREIVETLIHQREYITNRYSMITFRLIDDRGNHLDDYDLYLTAGPKYSEFALPTGFFGDRQRNQYNRGKLTYYLDYDIMEAGINTPIMQSKLGFRIKARPEASAQALAYYKELDFHSSLADINKILHPNETVMVEIMLQRRVDTTVSRITNNLNPAKISSKPSGQKVE
;
A
#
# COMPACT_ATOMS: atom_id res chain seq x y z
N MET A 1 -21.22 -2.86 22.06
CA MET A 1 -20.20 -2.20 21.21
C MET A 1 -20.87 -1.24 20.21
N ILE A 2 -20.24 -0.09 19.92
CA ILE A 2 -20.61 0.82 18.82
C ILE A 2 -19.82 0.45 17.56
N VAL A 3 -20.45 0.45 16.39
CA VAL A 3 -19.82 0.19 15.08
C VAL A 3 -20.05 1.37 14.15
N ILE A 4 -18.97 1.85 13.52
CA ILE A 4 -18.98 3.00 12.61
C ILE A 4 -18.49 2.53 11.24
N PHE A 5 -19.31 2.74 10.21
CA PHE A 5 -18.94 2.50 8.83
C PHE A 5 -18.26 3.73 8.23
N VAL A 6 -17.18 3.52 7.49
CA VAL A 6 -16.42 4.60 6.84
C VAL A 6 -16.15 4.22 5.38
N HIS A 7 -16.65 5.00 4.43
CA HIS A 7 -16.60 4.66 3.01
C HIS A 7 -15.24 4.98 2.37
N GLY A 8 -15.11 4.65 1.08
CA GLY A 8 -13.94 4.96 0.27
C GLY A 8 -14.06 6.28 -0.51
N TRP A 9 -13.08 6.54 -1.37
CA TRP A 9 -13.14 7.65 -2.33
C TRP A 9 -14.27 7.44 -3.36
N SER A 10 -14.77 8.53 -3.93
CA SER A 10 -15.81 8.56 -4.97
C SER A 10 -17.23 8.14 -4.51
N VAL A 11 -17.55 8.35 -3.23
CA VAL A 11 -18.88 8.05 -2.68
C VAL A 11 -19.68 9.33 -2.47
N THR A 12 -20.89 9.37 -3.04
CA THR A 12 -21.86 10.46 -2.87
C THR A 12 -23.09 10.04 -2.05
N HIS A 13 -23.22 8.74 -1.72
CA HIS A 13 -24.35 8.22 -0.95
C HIS A 13 -23.94 7.03 -0.08
N THR A 14 -24.41 7.01 1.16
CA THR A 14 -24.20 5.93 2.14
C THR A 14 -24.78 4.56 1.72
N ASN A 15 -25.54 4.48 0.62
CA ASN A 15 -25.97 3.20 0.09
C ASN A 15 -24.78 2.33 -0.38
N THR A 16 -23.59 2.91 -0.55
CA THR A 16 -22.34 2.21 -0.83
C THR A 16 -22.07 1.04 0.14
N TYR A 17 -22.56 1.14 1.38
CA TYR A 17 -22.43 0.11 2.40
C TYR A 17 -23.27 -1.17 2.15
N GLY A 18 -24.02 -1.23 1.04
CA GLY A 18 -24.91 -2.35 0.75
C GLY A 18 -25.96 -2.52 1.84
N GLN A 19 -26.32 -3.77 2.16
CA GLN A 19 -27.18 -4.10 3.30
C GLN A 19 -26.42 -4.70 4.47
N LEU A 20 -25.07 -4.59 4.48
CA LEU A 20 -24.24 -5.08 5.58
C LEU A 20 -24.57 -4.43 6.93
N PRO A 21 -24.78 -3.09 7.03
CA PRO A 21 -25.18 -2.47 8.30
C PRO A 21 -26.50 -3.05 8.85
N GLN A 22 -27.53 -3.16 8.02
CA GLN A 22 -28.84 -3.68 8.41
C GLN A 22 -28.75 -5.16 8.82
N TRP A 23 -27.93 -5.95 8.11
CA TRP A 23 -27.71 -7.34 8.47
C TRP A 23 -26.95 -7.49 9.78
N LEU A 24 -25.90 -6.69 10.03
CA LEU A 24 -25.21 -6.72 11.33
C LEU A 24 -26.15 -6.33 12.48
N GLU A 25 -27.04 -5.36 12.26
CA GLU A 25 -28.07 -5.01 13.24
C GLU A 25 -29.02 -6.19 13.51
N SER A 26 -29.41 -6.95 12.49
CA SER A 26 -30.27 -8.13 12.69
C SER A 26 -29.58 -9.23 13.50
N GLN A 27 -28.26 -9.43 13.31
CA GLN A 27 -27.49 -10.40 14.10
C GLN A 27 -27.41 -10.04 15.59
N CYS A 28 -27.65 -8.78 15.94
CA CYS A 28 -27.75 -8.34 17.34
C CYS A 28 -29.04 -8.86 17.99
N LYS A 29 -30.17 -8.78 17.28
CA LYS A 29 -31.48 -9.24 17.77
C LYS A 29 -31.48 -10.75 18.03
N ASP A 30 -30.70 -11.50 17.26
CA ASP A 30 -30.55 -12.95 17.40
C ASP A 30 -29.55 -13.36 18.50
N GLY A 31 -29.03 -12.41 19.30
CA GLY A 31 -28.08 -12.68 20.39
C GLY A 31 -26.69 -13.10 19.94
N ARG A 32 -26.36 -12.99 18.64
CA ARG A 32 -25.08 -13.44 18.07
C ARG A 32 -23.96 -12.42 18.24
N LEU A 33 -24.28 -11.16 18.59
CA LEU A 33 -23.35 -10.06 18.79
C LEU A 33 -23.74 -9.24 20.02
N ASP A 34 -22.74 -8.84 20.81
CA ASP A 34 -22.90 -7.82 21.85
C ASP A 34 -22.75 -6.40 21.24
N ILE A 35 -23.62 -6.11 20.29
CA ILE A 35 -23.84 -4.79 19.70
C ILE A 35 -25.27 -4.41 20.06
N LYS A 36 -25.49 -3.21 20.60
CA LYS A 36 -26.83 -2.76 20.95
C LYS A 36 -27.55 -2.34 19.67
N VAL A 37 -28.83 -2.68 19.53
CA VAL A 37 -29.66 -2.20 18.41
C VAL A 37 -29.60 -0.66 18.39
N GLY A 38 -29.34 -0.05 17.23
CA GLY A 38 -29.08 1.39 17.10
C GLY A 38 -27.63 1.85 17.31
N ASN A 39 -26.69 0.96 17.65
CA ASN A 39 -25.27 1.30 17.78
C ASN A 39 -24.46 1.11 16.48
N ILE A 40 -25.11 1.23 15.32
CA ILE A 40 -24.46 1.21 14.00
C ILE A 40 -24.61 2.58 13.36
N TYR A 41 -23.48 3.18 13.00
CA TYR A 41 -23.40 4.52 12.44
C TYR A 41 -22.84 4.46 11.02
N LEU A 42 -23.44 5.22 10.11
CA LEU A 42 -22.96 5.37 8.75
C LEU A 42 -22.20 6.69 8.64
N GLY A 43 -20.88 6.63 8.76
CA GLY A 43 -20.02 7.79 8.54
C GLY A 43 -20.07 8.21 7.07
N HIS A 44 -19.83 9.50 6.84
CA HIS A 44 -19.60 10.04 5.51
C HIS A 44 -18.55 11.14 5.56
N TYR A 45 -17.84 11.33 4.46
CA TYR A 45 -16.92 12.44 4.28
C TYR A 45 -16.92 12.87 2.82
N ILE A 46 -16.53 14.11 2.56
CA ILE A 46 -16.45 14.67 1.21
C ILE A 46 -15.12 14.26 0.60
N SER A 47 -15.16 13.55 -0.53
CA SER A 47 -13.97 13.09 -1.26
C SER A 47 -13.84 13.69 -2.66
N PHE A 48 -14.78 14.53 -3.08
CA PHE A 48 -14.89 15.15 -4.41
C PHE A 48 -14.76 16.66 -4.31
N ASP A 49 -13.73 17.09 -3.59
CA ASP A 49 -13.33 18.47 -3.41
C ASP A 49 -11.80 18.50 -3.45
N ASP A 50 -11.23 19.23 -4.41
CA ASP A 50 -9.79 19.24 -4.68
C ASP A 50 -9.00 19.95 -3.57
N SER A 51 -9.67 20.67 -2.64
CA SER A 51 -9.03 21.27 -1.46
C SER A 51 -8.90 20.31 -0.28
N VAL A 52 -9.68 19.23 -0.25
CA VAL A 52 -9.74 18.28 0.87
C VAL A 52 -8.63 17.24 0.79
N ARG A 53 -7.87 17.08 1.87
CA ARG A 53 -6.82 16.05 2.04
C ARG A 53 -7.28 14.94 2.97
N VAL A 54 -6.57 13.80 2.92
CA VAL A 54 -6.75 12.71 3.90
C VAL A 54 -6.54 13.17 5.35
N ASP A 55 -5.61 14.13 5.57
CA ASP A 55 -5.39 14.75 6.87
C ASP A 55 -6.59 15.57 7.36
N ASP A 56 -7.24 16.34 6.48
CA ASP A 56 -8.46 17.09 6.79
C ASP A 56 -9.59 16.15 7.19
N ILE A 57 -9.77 15.07 6.41
CA ILE A 57 -10.81 14.07 6.69
C ILE A 57 -10.55 13.38 8.04
N ALA A 58 -9.30 13.03 8.36
CA ALA A 58 -8.94 12.44 9.65
C ALA A 58 -9.22 13.38 10.84
N ARG A 59 -8.98 14.69 10.68
CA ARG A 59 -9.29 15.70 11.69
C ARG A 59 -10.80 15.92 11.84
N ALA A 60 -11.53 15.98 10.73
CA ALA A 60 -12.99 16.07 10.74
C ALA A 60 -13.63 14.82 11.35
N PHE A 61 -13.07 13.63 11.11
CA PHE A 61 -13.50 12.39 11.74
C PHE A 61 -13.33 12.45 13.27
N ASP A 62 -12.21 12.98 13.77
CA ASP A 62 -12.03 13.16 15.22
C ASP A 62 -13.12 14.06 15.84
N HIS A 63 -13.43 15.17 15.17
CA HIS A 63 -14.51 16.05 15.60
C HIS A 63 -15.87 15.34 15.59
N ALA A 64 -16.20 14.63 14.52
CA ALA A 64 -17.44 13.86 14.43
C ALA A 64 -17.55 12.77 15.51
N ILE A 65 -16.44 12.11 15.88
CA ILE A 65 -16.43 11.15 17.00
C ILE A 65 -16.76 11.86 18.33
N ARG A 66 -16.19 13.04 18.58
CA ARG A 66 -16.47 13.80 19.81
C ARG A 66 -17.93 14.21 19.89
N ASP A 67 -18.47 14.73 18.79
CA ASP A 67 -19.82 15.28 18.76
C ASP A 67 -20.89 14.19 18.78
N GLU A 68 -20.68 13.10 18.04
CA GLU A 68 -21.74 12.10 17.81
C GLU A 68 -21.60 10.84 18.66
N ILE A 69 -20.39 10.52 19.15
CA ILE A 69 -20.09 9.21 19.74
C ILE A 69 -19.61 9.31 21.18
N ALA A 70 -18.85 10.35 21.57
CA ALA A 70 -18.20 10.40 22.88
C ALA A 70 -19.19 10.25 24.05
N ASP A 71 -20.29 11.00 24.04
CA ASP A 71 -21.32 10.93 25.09
C ASP A 71 -22.10 9.61 25.11
N LYS A 72 -21.99 8.81 24.05
CA LYS A 72 -22.64 7.49 23.91
C LYS A 72 -21.74 6.34 24.33
N LEU A 73 -20.45 6.58 24.52
CA LEU A 73 -19.51 5.62 25.09
C LEU A 73 -19.50 5.75 26.61
N LYS A 74 -19.71 4.64 27.31
CA LYS A 74 -19.46 4.61 28.76
C LYS A 74 -17.95 4.63 29.03
N ASP A 75 -17.58 4.95 30.27
CA ASP A 75 -16.18 4.87 30.71
C ASP A 75 -15.55 3.51 30.38
N GLY A 76 -14.46 3.54 29.61
CA GLY A 76 -13.74 2.36 29.16
C GLY A 76 -14.38 1.61 27.98
N GLU A 77 -15.57 1.99 27.50
CA GLU A 77 -16.13 1.46 26.25
C GLU A 77 -15.36 2.01 25.04
N ARG A 78 -15.23 1.15 24.02
CA ARG A 78 -14.55 1.47 22.76
C ARG A 78 -15.49 1.16 21.59
N PHE A 79 -15.34 1.88 20.49
CA PHE A 79 -16.08 1.61 19.26
C PHE A 79 -15.27 0.77 18.27
N ALA A 80 -15.91 0.27 17.23
CA ALA A 80 -15.30 -0.44 16.11
C ALA A 80 -15.52 0.35 14.82
N CYS A 81 -14.56 0.32 13.91
CA CYS A 81 -14.70 0.83 12.56
C CYS A 81 -14.73 -0.32 11.55
N ILE A 82 -15.68 -0.27 10.63
CA ILE A 82 -15.67 -1.07 9.39
C ILE A 82 -15.46 -0.10 8.25
N THR A 83 -14.32 -0.20 7.58
CA THR A 83 -13.95 0.75 6.54
C THR A 83 -13.97 0.10 5.17
N HIS A 84 -14.27 0.86 4.12
CA HIS A 84 -14.08 0.44 2.73
C HIS A 84 -12.98 1.27 2.08
N SER A 85 -12.11 0.63 1.31
CA SER A 85 -11.14 1.33 0.45
C SER A 85 -10.40 2.43 1.22
N ALA A 86 -10.37 3.68 0.72
CA ALA A 86 -9.70 4.83 1.34
C ALA A 86 -10.10 5.10 2.81
N GLY A 87 -11.26 4.64 3.27
CA GLY A 87 -11.67 4.74 4.67
C GLY A 87 -10.67 4.06 5.63
N GLY A 88 -10.00 2.99 5.19
CA GLY A 88 -8.99 2.30 6.02
C GLY A 88 -7.81 3.22 6.36
N PRO A 89 -7.09 3.72 5.34
CA PRO A 89 -6.05 4.72 5.56
C PRO A 89 -6.47 5.98 6.29
N ILE A 90 -7.70 6.46 6.09
CA ILE A 90 -8.23 7.62 6.84
C ILE A 90 -8.27 7.33 8.34
N ILE A 91 -8.81 6.18 8.76
CA ILE A 91 -8.85 5.81 10.18
C ILE A 91 -7.45 5.55 10.72
N ARG A 92 -6.56 4.98 9.92
CA ARG A 92 -5.13 4.86 10.29
C ARG A 92 -4.47 6.22 10.51
N LYS A 93 -4.77 7.21 9.65
CA LYS A 93 -4.25 8.57 9.77
C LYS A 93 -4.82 9.28 10.99
N TRP A 94 -6.11 9.12 11.28
CA TRP A 94 -6.72 9.64 12.51
C TRP A 94 -6.04 9.04 13.76
N MET A 95 -5.83 7.72 13.79
CA MET A 95 -5.07 7.08 14.87
C MET A 95 -3.66 7.67 15.01
N ASP A 96 -2.99 7.94 13.89
CA ASP A 96 -1.65 8.50 13.87
C ASP A 96 -1.59 9.94 14.40
N LEU A 97 -2.55 10.78 14.02
CA LEU A 97 -2.61 12.17 14.45
C LEU A 97 -2.85 12.31 15.95
N TYR A 98 -3.75 11.49 16.51
CA TYR A 98 -4.26 11.71 17.87
C TYR A 98 -3.75 10.70 18.91
N PHE A 99 -3.31 9.51 18.49
CA PHE A 99 -3.06 8.40 19.42
C PHE A 99 -1.71 7.69 19.24
N LYS A 100 -0.87 8.04 18.25
CA LYS A 100 0.42 7.35 18.02
C LYS A 100 1.33 7.28 19.24
N ASN A 101 1.32 8.33 20.08
CA ASN A 101 2.15 8.40 21.28
C ASN A 101 1.50 7.70 22.50
N ASN A 102 0.23 7.31 22.41
CA ASN A 102 -0.50 6.63 23.49
C ASN A 102 -1.71 5.83 22.94
N LEU A 103 -1.43 4.68 22.33
CA LEU A 103 -2.47 3.82 21.73
C LEU A 103 -3.47 3.29 22.76
N ALA A 104 -3.09 3.16 24.03
CA ALA A 104 -3.99 2.74 25.10
C ALA A 104 -5.17 3.71 25.33
N LYS A 105 -5.00 4.99 24.97
CA LYS A 105 -6.08 6.00 25.03
C LYS A 105 -6.97 6.04 23.79
N CYS A 106 -6.63 5.30 22.74
CA CYS A 106 -7.43 5.31 21.51
C CYS A 106 -8.83 4.70 21.78
N PRO A 107 -9.94 5.38 21.44
CA PRO A 107 -11.28 4.85 21.68
C PRO A 107 -11.69 3.75 20.68
N LEU A 108 -10.80 3.39 19.73
CA LEU A 108 -11.03 2.33 18.75
C LEU A 108 -10.63 0.95 19.30
N SER A 109 -11.54 -0.02 19.28
CA SER A 109 -11.29 -1.42 19.61
C SER A 109 -11.00 -2.29 18.39
N HIS A 110 -11.68 -2.04 17.27
CA HIS A 110 -11.55 -2.84 16.05
C HIS A 110 -11.42 -1.94 14.84
N LEU A 111 -10.46 -2.25 13.96
CA LEU A 111 -10.33 -1.64 12.65
C LEU A 111 -10.44 -2.72 11.59
N ILE A 112 -11.63 -2.90 11.01
CA ILE A 112 -11.90 -3.90 9.98
C ILE A 112 -11.85 -3.19 8.63
N MET A 113 -10.75 -3.35 7.91
CA MET A 113 -10.54 -2.71 6.61
C MET A 113 -10.93 -3.65 5.47
N LEU A 114 -11.89 -3.23 4.66
CA LEU A 114 -12.38 -3.95 3.49
C LEU A 114 -11.77 -3.34 2.23
N ALA A 115 -10.87 -4.09 1.59
CA ALA A 115 -10.12 -3.69 0.40
C ALA A 115 -9.39 -2.31 0.50
N PRO A 116 -8.63 -2.03 1.58
CA PRO A 116 -7.96 -0.74 1.75
C PRO A 116 -6.77 -0.58 0.79
N PRO A 117 -6.54 0.58 0.15
CA PRO A 117 -5.29 0.89 -0.56
C PRO A 117 -4.21 1.38 0.41
N ASN A 118 -3.78 0.53 1.35
CA ASN A 118 -2.84 0.90 2.42
C ASN A 118 -1.47 1.37 1.92
N HIS A 119 -1.00 0.83 0.80
CA HIS A 119 0.20 1.27 0.09
C HIS A 119 -0.11 1.98 -1.25
N GLY A 120 -1.36 2.42 -1.43
CA GLY A 120 -1.85 3.12 -2.62
C GLY A 120 -2.54 2.21 -3.65
N SER A 121 -2.88 2.76 -4.81
CA SER A 121 -3.53 2.06 -5.92
C SER A 121 -2.99 2.58 -7.25
N ALA A 122 -2.87 1.66 -8.22
CA ALA A 122 -2.49 2.02 -9.59
C ALA A 122 -3.53 2.95 -10.25
N LEU A 123 -4.80 2.88 -9.81
CA LEU A 123 -5.88 3.72 -10.34
C LEU A 123 -5.66 5.22 -10.09
N ALA A 124 -4.92 5.60 -9.04
CA ALA A 124 -4.68 7.00 -8.71
C ALA A 124 -3.80 7.74 -9.74
N GLN A 125 -3.08 7.03 -10.62
CA GLN A 125 -2.27 7.63 -11.69
C GLN A 125 -3.03 7.99 -12.97
N LEU A 126 -4.36 7.99 -12.93
CA LEU A 126 -5.17 8.34 -14.08
C LEU A 126 -4.78 9.71 -14.67
N GLY A 127 -4.23 9.69 -15.88
CA GLY A 127 -3.74 10.90 -16.56
C GLY A 127 -4.84 11.93 -16.89
N LYS A 128 -4.41 13.17 -17.13
CA LYS A 128 -5.27 14.35 -17.40
C LYS A 128 -6.34 14.14 -18.48
N SER A 129 -6.07 13.35 -19.52
CA SER A 129 -7.03 13.06 -20.61
C SER A 129 -8.16 12.10 -20.20
N ARG A 130 -8.01 11.37 -19.10
CA ARG A 130 -8.98 10.40 -18.56
C ARG A 130 -9.69 10.94 -17.32
N LEU A 131 -9.02 11.79 -16.54
CA LEU A 131 -9.67 12.72 -15.60
C LEU A 131 -10.78 13.52 -16.28
N GLY A 132 -10.60 13.92 -17.55
CA GLY A 132 -11.68 14.53 -18.36
C GLY A 132 -12.88 13.62 -18.60
N ARG A 133 -12.69 12.30 -18.74
CA ARG A 133 -13.78 11.32 -18.88
C ARG A 133 -14.48 11.05 -17.55
N ILE A 134 -13.73 10.99 -16.45
CA ILE A 134 -14.28 10.88 -15.09
C ILE A 134 -15.07 12.16 -14.74
N LYS A 135 -14.50 13.35 -14.99
CA LYS A 135 -15.20 14.64 -14.85
C LYS A 135 -16.46 14.73 -15.71
N SER A 136 -16.42 14.20 -16.94
CA SER A 136 -17.60 14.14 -17.83
C SER A 136 -18.64 13.12 -17.37
N PHE A 137 -18.24 12.08 -16.63
CA PHE A 137 -19.14 11.07 -16.06
C PHE A 137 -19.78 11.53 -14.74
N PHE A 138 -19.09 12.40 -14.00
CA PHE A 138 -19.56 13.01 -12.75
C PHE A 138 -20.00 14.48 -12.93
N GLU A 139 -20.54 14.82 -14.10
CA GLU A 139 -21.22 16.11 -14.35
C GLU A 139 -20.43 17.38 -13.95
N GLY A 140 -19.09 17.36 -14.09
CA GLY A 140 -18.25 18.53 -13.79
C GLY A 140 -17.83 18.69 -12.33
N ILE A 141 -18.06 17.68 -11.48
CA ILE A 141 -17.61 17.64 -10.08
C ILE A 141 -16.07 17.47 -10.01
N GLU A 142 -15.43 18.11 -9.03
CA GLU A 142 -14.00 17.97 -8.75
C GLU A 142 -13.64 16.52 -8.37
N PRO A 143 -12.53 15.97 -8.88
CA PRO A 143 -12.17 14.57 -8.64
C PRO A 143 -11.68 14.31 -7.20
N GLY A 144 -11.43 15.34 -6.40
CA GLY A 144 -10.78 15.21 -5.10
C GLY A 144 -9.30 14.86 -5.26
N GLN A 145 -8.59 15.65 -6.06
CA GLN A 145 -7.22 15.39 -6.52
C GLN A 145 -6.26 15.10 -5.37
N LEU A 146 -6.33 15.84 -4.26
CA LEU A 146 -5.41 15.64 -3.13
C LEU A 146 -5.64 14.32 -2.38
N VAL A 147 -6.86 13.77 -2.41
CA VAL A 147 -7.12 12.41 -1.91
C VAL A 147 -6.55 11.37 -2.87
N LEU A 148 -6.69 11.59 -4.18
CA LEU A 148 -6.09 10.72 -5.20
C LEU A 148 -4.56 10.73 -5.16
N ASP A 149 -3.94 11.89 -4.98
CA ASP A 149 -2.49 12.05 -4.84
C ASP A 149 -1.98 11.29 -3.61
N TRP A 150 -2.76 11.26 -2.52
CA TRP A 150 -2.46 10.41 -1.36
C TRP A 150 -2.54 8.92 -1.71
N LEU A 151 -3.56 8.53 -2.47
CA LEU A 151 -3.80 7.14 -2.89
C LEU A 151 -2.84 6.64 -3.96
N GLU A 152 -2.03 7.51 -4.55
CA GLU A 152 -1.04 7.12 -5.55
C GLU A 152 0.02 6.19 -4.97
N LEU A 153 0.39 5.15 -5.72
CA LEU A 153 1.51 4.29 -5.33
C LEU A 153 2.77 5.14 -5.13
N GLY A 154 3.43 4.91 -3.99
CA GLY A 154 4.64 5.64 -3.62
C GLY A 154 4.43 7.08 -3.16
N SER A 155 3.20 7.55 -2.92
CA SER A 155 2.96 8.90 -2.38
C SER A 155 3.71 9.11 -1.05
N ASP A 156 4.23 10.31 -0.82
CA ASP A 156 4.96 10.62 0.42
C ASP A 156 4.07 10.50 1.64
N MET A 157 2.82 10.96 1.53
CA MET A 157 1.87 10.91 2.64
C MET A 157 1.49 9.47 3.02
N SER A 158 1.34 8.56 2.05
CA SER A 158 1.14 7.13 2.33
C SER A 158 2.41 6.49 2.88
N TRP A 159 3.58 6.86 2.35
CA TRP A 159 4.86 6.39 2.86
C TRP A 159 5.06 6.78 4.33
N GLU A 160 4.84 8.04 4.69
CA GLU A 160 4.97 8.57 6.06
C GLU A 160 4.03 7.85 7.03
N LEU A 161 2.77 7.64 6.63
CA LEU A 161 1.81 6.91 7.45
C LEU A 161 2.24 5.45 7.68
N ASN A 162 2.73 4.78 6.64
CA ASN A 162 3.25 3.41 6.76
C ASN A 162 4.56 3.38 7.58
N GLU A 163 5.43 4.37 7.44
CA GLU A 163 6.64 4.49 8.27
C GLU A 163 6.29 4.63 9.75
N SER A 164 5.29 5.45 10.09
CA SER A 164 4.82 5.59 11.48
C SER A 164 4.20 4.29 12.02
N TRP A 165 3.43 3.57 11.19
CA TRP A 165 2.73 2.35 11.57
C TRP A 165 3.63 1.12 11.76
N LEU A 166 4.93 1.17 11.42
CA LEU A 166 5.87 0.06 11.60
C LEU A 166 5.99 -0.39 13.06
N ASP A 167 5.97 0.55 13.99
CA ASP A 167 6.21 0.29 15.41
C ASP A 167 4.92 0.10 16.24
N TYR A 168 3.75 0.11 15.59
CA TYR A 168 2.46 -0.03 16.27
C TYR A 168 2.26 -1.46 16.80
N ASP A 169 1.98 -1.59 18.10
CA ASP A 169 1.46 -2.82 18.71
C ASP A 169 -0.01 -2.62 19.10
N CYS A 170 -0.88 -2.65 18.08
CA CYS A 170 -2.32 -2.48 18.25
C CYS A 170 -2.89 -3.49 19.26
N THR A 171 -2.53 -4.77 19.14
CA THR A 171 -3.11 -5.83 19.98
C THR A 171 -2.70 -5.70 21.45
N ALA A 172 -1.49 -5.24 21.77
CA ALA A 172 -1.07 -4.94 23.14
C ALA A 172 -1.90 -3.83 23.78
N ASN A 173 -2.46 -2.94 22.96
CA ASN A 173 -3.28 -1.81 23.41
C ASN A 173 -4.78 -2.08 23.21
N GLY A 174 -5.18 -3.36 23.06
CA GLY A 174 -6.58 -3.78 22.90
C GLY A 174 -7.24 -3.35 21.59
N ILE A 175 -6.44 -2.99 20.58
CA ILE A 175 -6.90 -2.62 19.23
C ILE A 175 -6.68 -3.82 18.30
N TYR A 176 -7.74 -4.28 17.65
CA TYR A 176 -7.71 -5.42 16.73
C TYR A 176 -7.92 -4.93 15.30
N SER A 177 -6.84 -4.89 14.53
CA SER A 177 -6.87 -4.47 13.12
C SER A 177 -6.94 -5.67 12.20
N PHE A 178 -7.76 -5.61 11.16
CA PHE A 178 -7.97 -6.68 10.19
C PHE A 178 -7.98 -6.08 8.79
N VAL A 179 -7.35 -6.76 7.84
CA VAL A 179 -7.46 -6.45 6.41
C VAL A 179 -8.17 -7.61 5.74
N LEU A 180 -9.32 -7.36 5.13
CA LEU A 180 -10.03 -8.32 4.29
C LEU A 180 -10.11 -7.75 2.88
N THR A 181 -9.64 -8.48 1.88
CA THR A 181 -9.67 -8.03 0.48
C THR A 181 -10.22 -9.12 -0.42
N GLY A 182 -10.64 -8.76 -1.62
CA GLY A 182 -10.90 -9.72 -2.69
C GLY A 182 -9.68 -9.92 -3.59
N GLN A 183 -9.80 -10.84 -4.54
CA GLN A 183 -8.90 -10.92 -5.70
C GLN A 183 -9.63 -11.24 -7.01
N LYS A 184 -10.97 -11.17 -7.01
CA LYS A 184 -11.76 -11.27 -8.25
C LYS A 184 -11.88 -9.91 -8.89
N ILE A 185 -11.95 -9.93 -10.21
CA ILE A 185 -12.10 -8.74 -11.05
C ILE A 185 -13.47 -8.83 -11.70
N ASP A 186 -14.32 -7.83 -11.45
CA ASP A 186 -15.59 -7.72 -12.17
C ASP A 186 -15.34 -7.21 -13.59
N ARG A 187 -15.01 -8.12 -14.51
CA ARG A 187 -14.63 -7.78 -15.89
C ARG A 187 -15.73 -7.01 -16.63
N GLN A 188 -17.01 -7.30 -16.38
CA GLN A 188 -18.11 -6.54 -17.00
C GLN A 188 -18.15 -5.08 -16.55
N LEU A 189 -17.84 -4.81 -15.27
CA LEU A 189 -17.76 -3.46 -14.74
C LEU A 189 -16.51 -2.73 -15.23
N TYR A 190 -15.37 -3.40 -15.29
CA TYR A 190 -14.06 -2.78 -15.53
C TYR A 190 -13.66 -2.68 -17.00
N ASP A 191 -14.10 -3.61 -17.87
CA ASP A 191 -13.88 -3.52 -19.33
C ASP A 191 -14.50 -2.25 -19.92
N ALA A 192 -15.55 -1.70 -19.28
CA ALA A 192 -16.19 -0.45 -19.67
C ALA A 192 -15.50 0.82 -19.12
N LEU A 193 -14.67 0.70 -18.07
CA LEU A 193 -14.17 1.85 -17.31
C LEU A 193 -12.67 2.10 -17.48
N ASN A 194 -11.79 1.09 -17.53
CA ASN A 194 -10.34 1.35 -17.59
C ASN A 194 -9.45 0.13 -17.93
N SER A 195 -8.33 0.34 -18.64
CA SER A 195 -7.29 -0.67 -18.88
C SER A 195 -6.31 -0.87 -17.71
N TYR A 196 -6.30 0.05 -16.74
CA TYR A 196 -5.51 -0.03 -15.49
C TYR A 196 -6.27 -0.71 -14.33
N THR A 197 -7.53 -1.09 -14.55
CA THR A 197 -8.30 -1.93 -13.63
C THR A 197 -8.26 -3.37 -14.11
N GLY A 198 -8.19 -4.33 -13.19
CA GLY A 198 -8.16 -5.75 -13.54
C GLY A 198 -6.76 -6.36 -13.71
N GLU A 199 -5.77 -5.81 -13.00
CA GLU A 199 -4.46 -6.46 -12.85
C GLU A 199 -4.60 -7.76 -12.04
N ALA A 200 -3.89 -8.82 -12.43
CA ALA A 200 -3.86 -10.07 -11.66
C ALA A 200 -3.31 -9.82 -10.25
N GLY A 201 -3.87 -10.54 -9.26
CA GLY A 201 -3.54 -10.33 -7.85
C GLY A 201 -4.10 -9.02 -7.28
N SER A 202 -5.17 -8.49 -7.87
CA SER A 202 -5.94 -7.36 -7.36
C SER A 202 -7.43 -7.70 -7.28
N ASP A 203 -8.19 -6.87 -6.56
CA ASP A 203 -9.67 -6.93 -6.56
C ASP A 203 -10.31 -6.12 -7.72
N GLY A 204 -9.50 -5.76 -8.72
CA GLY A 204 -9.85 -4.88 -9.82
C GLY A 204 -9.42 -3.42 -9.64
N VAL A 205 -9.14 -2.97 -8.41
CA VAL A 205 -8.71 -1.58 -8.11
C VAL A 205 -7.46 -1.54 -7.23
N VAL A 206 -7.41 -2.38 -6.20
CA VAL A 206 -6.34 -2.42 -5.21
C VAL A 206 -5.63 -3.77 -5.31
N ARG A 207 -4.32 -3.72 -5.52
CA ARG A 207 -3.44 -4.90 -5.47
C ARG A 207 -3.53 -5.51 -4.07
N VAL A 208 -3.64 -6.83 -3.99
CA VAL A 208 -3.65 -7.57 -2.72
C VAL A 208 -2.43 -7.20 -1.86
N ALA A 209 -1.25 -7.11 -2.49
CA ALA A 209 -0.01 -6.68 -1.85
C ALA A 209 -0.05 -5.24 -1.30
N SER A 210 -0.83 -4.36 -1.92
CA SER A 210 -1.03 -2.99 -1.46
C SER A 210 -2.02 -2.88 -0.30
N ALA A 211 -2.99 -3.79 -0.24
CA ALA A 211 -3.97 -3.80 0.84
C ALA A 211 -3.42 -4.34 2.16
N ASN A 212 -2.52 -5.32 2.09
CA ASN A 212 -1.96 -5.98 3.25
C ASN A 212 -1.16 -5.02 4.14
N MET A 213 -1.31 -5.17 5.46
CA MET A 213 -0.59 -4.40 6.49
C MET A 213 0.55 -5.20 7.14
N ASN A 214 0.79 -6.41 6.67
CA ASN A 214 2.05 -7.12 6.89
C ASN A 214 3.04 -6.62 5.82
N TYR A 215 4.00 -5.80 6.25
CA TYR A 215 5.01 -5.25 5.36
C TYR A 215 6.30 -4.99 6.12
N SER A 216 7.37 -4.77 5.36
CA SER A 216 8.68 -4.43 5.91
C SER A 216 9.19 -3.12 5.33
N ARG A 217 10.06 -2.45 6.06
CA ARG A 217 10.87 -1.35 5.56
C ARG A 217 12.34 -1.70 5.66
N LEU A 218 13.05 -1.50 4.56
CA LEU A 218 14.48 -1.71 4.42
C LEU A 218 15.15 -0.37 4.10
N LYS A 219 16.15 0.00 4.89
CA LYS A 219 17.03 1.14 4.63
C LYS A 219 18.36 0.65 4.10
N LEU A 220 18.68 1.05 2.87
CA LEU A 220 19.91 0.74 2.17
C LEU A 220 20.69 2.02 1.98
N HIS A 221 21.75 2.18 2.76
CA HIS A 221 22.51 3.42 2.82
C HIS A 221 23.91 3.19 2.27
N GLN A 222 24.36 4.08 1.40
CA GLN A 222 25.76 4.11 0.97
C GLN A 222 26.62 4.62 2.14
N VAL A 223 27.62 3.83 2.53
CA VAL A 223 28.51 4.16 3.66
C VAL A 223 29.99 4.09 3.27
N GLY A 224 30.82 4.81 4.05
CA GLY A 224 32.28 4.84 3.94
C GLY A 224 32.82 5.92 3.00
N HIS A 225 34.06 6.37 3.24
CA HIS A 225 34.73 7.41 2.42
C HIS A 225 34.97 6.98 0.97
N ASN A 226 35.08 5.67 0.72
CA ASN A 226 35.20 5.12 -0.65
C ASN A 226 33.82 4.92 -1.31
N GLY A 227 32.76 4.76 -0.49
CA GLY A 227 31.34 4.68 -0.85
C GLY A 227 31.07 3.77 -2.04
N GLU A 228 31.48 2.51 -1.97
CA GLU A 228 31.33 1.57 -3.10
C GLU A 228 30.16 0.61 -2.93
N ASN A 229 29.58 0.53 -1.72
CA ASN A 229 28.57 -0.47 -1.40
C ASN A 229 27.36 0.18 -0.73
N LEU A 230 26.18 -0.33 -1.09
CA LEU A 230 24.96 -0.15 -0.31
C LEU A 230 24.93 -1.20 0.80
N ILE A 231 24.72 -0.76 2.04
CA ILE A 231 24.58 -1.67 3.18
C ILE A 231 23.17 -1.60 3.74
N VAL A 232 22.74 -2.69 4.38
CA VAL A 232 21.51 -2.70 5.18
C VAL A 232 21.75 -1.90 6.46
N ALA A 233 21.26 -0.66 6.49
CA ALA A 233 21.35 0.21 7.66
C ALA A 233 20.30 -0.15 8.71
N LYS A 234 19.08 -0.50 8.28
CA LYS A 234 18.00 -0.92 9.17
C LYS A 234 16.98 -1.75 8.39
N MET A 235 16.45 -2.79 9.03
CA MET A 235 15.26 -3.50 8.56
C MET A 235 14.25 -3.55 9.71
N THR A 236 13.03 -3.09 9.44
CA THR A 236 11.91 -3.13 10.39
C THR A 236 10.75 -3.84 9.72
N ARG A 237 10.01 -4.66 10.47
CA ARG A 237 8.78 -5.32 10.02
C ARG A 237 7.66 -5.01 10.99
N THR A 238 6.45 -4.83 10.46
CA THR A 238 5.25 -4.65 11.30
C THR A 238 5.04 -5.82 12.24
N LYS A 239 4.30 -5.58 13.34
CA LYS A 239 3.69 -6.67 14.09
C LYS A 239 2.69 -7.40 13.18
N PRO A 240 2.58 -8.75 13.25
CA PRO A 240 1.65 -9.50 12.42
C PRO A 240 0.22 -8.97 12.56
N MET A 241 -0.43 -8.71 11.42
CA MET A 241 -1.81 -8.24 11.35
C MET A 241 -2.67 -9.28 10.61
N ALA A 242 -3.86 -9.55 11.15
CA ALA A 242 -4.82 -10.46 10.54
C ALA A 242 -5.18 -9.98 9.12
N PHE A 243 -4.91 -10.84 8.13
CA PHE A 243 -5.10 -10.55 6.71
C PHE A 243 -5.82 -11.72 6.04
N GLY A 244 -6.82 -11.42 5.20
CA GLY A 244 -7.59 -12.43 4.49
C GLY A 244 -7.98 -12.04 3.07
N ILE A 245 -7.77 -12.95 2.12
CA ILE A 245 -8.37 -12.86 0.78
C ILE A 245 -9.69 -13.63 0.78
N LEU A 246 -10.79 -12.90 0.66
CA LEU A 246 -12.15 -13.41 0.67
C LEU A 246 -12.54 -13.96 -0.71
N PRO A 247 -13.16 -15.15 -0.78
CA PRO A 247 -13.55 -15.75 -2.05
C PRO A 247 -14.64 -14.94 -2.74
N GLY A 248 -14.56 -14.88 -4.07
CA GLY A 248 -15.58 -14.31 -4.94
C GLY A 248 -15.75 -12.80 -4.87
N CYS A 249 -14.86 -12.08 -4.18
CA CYS A 249 -15.00 -10.65 -3.92
C CYS A 249 -14.14 -9.81 -4.87
N SER A 250 -14.72 -8.73 -5.41
CA SER A 250 -14.04 -7.63 -6.11
C SER A 250 -14.09 -6.35 -5.26
N HIS A 251 -13.44 -5.27 -5.71
CA HIS A 251 -13.40 -4.01 -4.96
C HIS A 251 -14.79 -3.41 -4.73
N SER A 252 -15.63 -3.44 -5.77
CA SER A 252 -16.88 -2.70 -5.84
C SER A 252 -17.87 -3.34 -6.82
N GLY A 253 -19.13 -2.88 -6.80
CA GLY A 253 -20.19 -3.39 -7.67
C GLY A 253 -21.25 -4.21 -6.92
N LYS A 254 -22.45 -4.29 -7.48
CA LYS A 254 -23.60 -4.98 -6.87
C LYS A 254 -23.54 -6.50 -6.97
N ARG A 255 -22.71 -7.03 -7.87
CA ARG A 255 -22.63 -8.47 -8.16
C ARG A 255 -21.65 -9.19 -7.24
N MET A 256 -20.45 -8.65 -7.10
CA MET A 256 -19.35 -9.27 -6.36
C MET A 256 -18.51 -8.27 -5.56
N GLY A 257 -18.92 -7.00 -5.48
CA GLY A 257 -18.16 -5.99 -4.73
C GLY A 257 -18.18 -6.28 -3.23
N ILE A 258 -17.01 -6.30 -2.59
CA ILE A 258 -16.75 -6.79 -1.23
C ILE A 258 -17.76 -6.30 -0.18
N ILE A 259 -18.37 -5.12 -0.37
CA ILE A 259 -19.48 -4.62 0.46
C ILE A 259 -20.79 -4.51 -0.33
N ARG A 260 -20.78 -3.79 -1.46
CA ARG A 260 -22.02 -3.37 -2.15
C ARG A 260 -22.84 -4.54 -2.71
N SER A 261 -22.28 -5.75 -2.84
CA SER A 261 -23.03 -6.95 -3.24
C SER A 261 -23.77 -7.64 -2.09
N ILE A 262 -23.60 -7.19 -0.85
CA ILE A 262 -24.28 -7.78 0.30
C ILE A 262 -25.73 -7.34 0.33
N THR A 263 -26.64 -8.31 0.32
CA THR A 263 -28.09 -8.15 0.52
C THR A 263 -28.54 -8.92 1.75
N MET A 264 -29.72 -8.61 2.29
CA MET A 264 -30.30 -9.36 3.40
C MET A 264 -30.46 -10.86 3.08
N ASP A 265 -30.73 -11.18 1.81
CA ASP A 265 -30.93 -12.55 1.34
C ASP A 265 -29.63 -13.36 1.28
N ASN A 266 -28.50 -12.72 0.97
CA ASN A 266 -27.22 -13.40 0.81
C ASN A 266 -26.24 -13.23 1.98
N ALA A 267 -26.48 -12.27 2.88
CA ALA A 267 -25.50 -11.89 3.90
C ALA A 267 -25.13 -13.04 4.86
N ALA A 268 -26.04 -13.97 5.13
CA ALA A 268 -25.76 -15.15 5.96
C ALA A 268 -24.70 -16.09 5.36
N THR A 269 -24.50 -16.07 4.04
CA THR A 269 -23.51 -16.88 3.32
C THR A 269 -22.43 -16.04 2.64
N HIS A 270 -22.58 -14.71 2.60
CA HIS A 270 -21.63 -13.81 1.97
C HIS A 270 -20.30 -13.78 2.75
N PRO A 271 -19.14 -14.05 2.12
CA PRO A 271 -17.85 -14.15 2.80
C PRO A 271 -17.52 -12.92 3.66
N THR A 272 -17.68 -11.71 3.11
CA THR A 272 -17.44 -10.47 3.88
C THR A 272 -18.30 -10.37 5.13
N ALA A 273 -19.60 -10.61 5.05
CA ALA A 273 -20.50 -10.49 6.19
C ALA A 273 -20.13 -11.48 7.30
N ILE A 274 -19.83 -12.74 6.94
CA ILE A 274 -19.36 -13.77 7.87
C ILE A 274 -18.07 -13.34 8.56
N TRP A 275 -17.07 -12.88 7.80
CA TRP A 275 -15.76 -12.55 8.37
C TRP A 275 -15.77 -11.26 9.17
N VAL A 276 -16.51 -10.23 8.75
CA VAL A 276 -16.75 -9.02 9.55
C VAL A 276 -17.38 -9.38 10.89
N LEU A 277 -18.41 -10.25 10.90
CA LEU A 277 -19.04 -10.75 12.12
C LEU A 277 -18.05 -11.45 13.04
N ARG A 278 -17.15 -12.28 12.49
CA ARG A 278 -16.09 -12.96 13.26
C ARG A 278 -15.07 -11.98 13.83
N CYS A 279 -14.64 -10.98 13.05
CA CYS A 279 -13.72 -9.96 13.50
C CYS A 279 -14.30 -9.17 14.70
N LEU A 280 -15.57 -8.77 14.64
CA LEU A 280 -16.25 -8.05 15.73
C LEU A 280 -16.40 -8.87 17.04
N LYS A 281 -16.28 -10.20 16.94
CA LYS A 281 -16.33 -11.11 18.10
C LYS A 281 -14.99 -11.28 18.80
N VAL A 282 -13.89 -10.81 18.22
CA VAL A 282 -12.58 -10.84 18.88
C VAL A 282 -12.62 -9.97 20.14
N LYS A 283 -12.15 -10.52 21.26
CA LYS A 283 -12.13 -9.78 22.55
C LYS A 283 -10.75 -9.70 23.16
N ASN A 284 -9.86 -10.61 22.77
CA ASN A 284 -8.52 -10.75 23.36
C ASN A 284 -7.50 -11.19 22.30
N ARG A 285 -6.22 -11.05 22.63
CA ARG A 285 -5.08 -11.45 21.79
C ARG A 285 -5.14 -12.92 21.35
N GLN A 286 -5.60 -13.83 22.20
CA GLN A 286 -5.68 -15.25 21.86
C GLN A 286 -6.70 -15.48 20.73
N SER A 287 -7.90 -14.91 20.85
CA SER A 287 -8.95 -14.98 19.83
C SER A 287 -8.53 -14.28 18.53
N TYR A 288 -7.78 -13.18 18.62
CA TYR A 288 -7.22 -12.48 17.46
C TYR A 288 -6.22 -13.36 16.71
N ASN A 289 -5.26 -13.96 17.41
CA ASN A 289 -4.26 -14.84 16.82
C ASN A 289 -4.87 -16.10 16.22
N ALA A 290 -5.93 -16.64 16.82
CA ALA A 290 -6.69 -17.76 16.25
C ALA A 290 -7.36 -17.35 14.93
N LEU A 291 -8.08 -16.21 14.93
CA LEU A 291 -8.75 -15.70 13.73
C LEU A 291 -7.76 -15.38 12.61
N ALA A 292 -6.60 -14.81 12.93
CA ALA A 292 -5.54 -14.54 11.95
C ALA A 292 -5.10 -15.82 11.22
N LYS A 293 -4.85 -16.92 11.95
CA LYS A 293 -4.51 -18.22 11.35
C LYS A 293 -5.62 -18.78 10.47
N GLU A 294 -6.88 -18.56 10.84
CA GLU A 294 -8.02 -18.99 10.03
C GLU A 294 -8.13 -18.17 8.74
N LEU A 295 -7.82 -16.87 8.77
CA LEU A 295 -7.75 -16.02 7.57
C LEU A 295 -6.56 -16.39 6.68
N ASP A 296 -5.41 -16.78 7.25
CA ASP A 296 -4.27 -17.29 6.48
C ASP A 296 -4.67 -18.55 5.70
N LYS A 297 -5.38 -19.48 6.36
CA LYS A 297 -5.90 -20.68 5.71
C LYS A 297 -6.93 -20.35 4.63
N LEU A 298 -7.88 -19.45 4.92
CA LEU A 298 -8.87 -18.98 3.94
C LEU A 298 -8.18 -18.37 2.71
N THR A 299 -7.14 -17.57 2.93
CA THR A 299 -6.36 -16.94 1.87
C THR A 299 -5.75 -17.99 0.94
N GLN A 300 -5.06 -18.98 1.50
CA GLN A 300 -4.45 -20.06 0.72
C GLN A 300 -5.50 -20.85 -0.08
N GLU A 301 -6.63 -21.17 0.55
CA GLU A 301 -7.73 -21.89 -0.12
C GLU A 301 -8.36 -21.06 -1.24
N THR A 302 -8.56 -19.76 -1.01
CA THR A 302 -9.14 -18.83 -2.00
C THR A 302 -8.21 -18.65 -3.18
N GLN A 303 -6.92 -18.36 -2.93
CA GLN A 303 -5.94 -18.18 -4.01
C GLN A 303 -5.79 -19.45 -4.85
N LYS A 304 -5.79 -20.62 -4.22
CA LYS A 304 -5.76 -21.90 -4.94
C LYS A 304 -7.00 -22.10 -5.83
N LYS A 305 -8.21 -21.83 -5.30
CA LYS A 305 -9.47 -21.99 -6.04
C LYS A 305 -9.64 -20.98 -7.17
N GLU A 306 -9.10 -19.79 -6.99
CA GLU A 306 -9.28 -18.66 -7.93
C GLU A 306 -8.06 -18.40 -8.81
N GLN A 307 -7.03 -19.24 -8.74
CA GLN A 307 -5.81 -19.12 -9.56
C GLN A 307 -6.12 -19.13 -11.05
N ARG A 308 -7.13 -19.90 -11.47
CA ARG A 308 -7.52 -20.06 -12.87
C ARG A 308 -8.96 -19.60 -13.08
N GLU A 309 -9.16 -18.74 -14.06
CA GLU A 309 -10.47 -18.27 -14.49
C GLU A 309 -10.62 -18.45 -16.00
N ILE A 310 -11.69 -19.11 -16.44
CA ILE A 310 -12.02 -19.26 -17.85
C ILE A 310 -13.25 -18.37 -18.12
N VAL A 311 -13.11 -17.43 -19.06
CA VAL A 311 -14.18 -16.55 -19.49
C VAL A 311 -14.54 -16.89 -20.93
N GLU A 312 -15.79 -17.29 -21.14
CA GLU A 312 -16.33 -17.52 -22.47
C GLU A 312 -16.72 -16.19 -23.10
N THR A 313 -16.15 -15.89 -24.27
CA THR A 313 -16.63 -14.79 -25.12
C THR A 313 -17.38 -15.38 -26.31
N LEU A 314 -18.09 -14.54 -27.08
CA LEU A 314 -18.88 -14.97 -28.23
C LEU A 314 -18.09 -15.77 -29.28
N ILE A 315 -16.76 -15.61 -29.34
CA ILE A 315 -15.90 -16.18 -30.40
C ILE A 315 -14.71 -17.00 -29.89
N HIS A 316 -14.36 -16.93 -28.60
CA HIS A 316 -13.26 -17.71 -28.02
C HIS A 316 -13.37 -17.81 -26.49
N GLN A 317 -12.78 -18.84 -25.91
CA GLN A 317 -12.53 -18.92 -24.47
C GLN A 317 -11.21 -18.21 -24.13
N ARG A 318 -11.24 -17.34 -23.12
CA ARG A 318 -10.05 -16.66 -22.61
C ARG A 318 -9.75 -17.15 -21.20
N GLU A 319 -8.53 -17.65 -21.03
CA GLU A 319 -8.01 -18.08 -19.74
C GLU A 319 -7.22 -16.96 -19.07
N TYR A 320 -7.45 -16.78 -17.77
CA TYR A 320 -6.72 -15.86 -16.93
C TYR A 320 -6.11 -16.60 -15.75
N ILE A 321 -4.81 -16.44 -15.57
CA ILE A 321 -4.06 -16.97 -14.44
C ILE A 321 -3.77 -15.83 -13.46
N THR A 322 -4.06 -16.08 -12.18
CA THR A 322 -3.81 -15.16 -11.08
C THR A 322 -2.82 -15.82 -10.12
N ASN A 323 -1.56 -15.41 -10.22
CA ASN A 323 -0.52 -15.81 -9.28
C ASN A 323 -0.57 -14.98 -7.99
N ARG A 324 0.30 -15.32 -7.03
CA ARG A 324 0.63 -14.44 -5.90
C ARG A 324 1.63 -13.38 -6.37
N TYR A 325 1.54 -12.19 -5.79
CA TYR A 325 2.39 -11.07 -6.17
C TYR A 325 2.99 -10.38 -4.94
N SER A 326 4.13 -9.74 -5.11
CA SER A 326 4.75 -8.87 -4.10
C SER A 326 4.92 -7.46 -4.66
N MET A 327 4.92 -6.45 -3.80
CA MET A 327 5.14 -5.07 -4.20
C MET A 327 6.39 -4.51 -3.54
N ILE A 328 7.24 -3.82 -4.31
CA ILE A 328 8.40 -3.11 -3.79
C ILE A 328 8.20 -1.63 -4.08
N THR A 329 8.18 -0.79 -3.05
CA THR A 329 8.15 0.67 -3.22
C THR A 329 9.50 1.24 -2.83
N PHE A 330 10.22 1.79 -3.80
CA PHE A 330 11.51 2.44 -3.61
C PHE A 330 11.33 3.94 -3.30
N ARG A 331 12.17 4.47 -2.42
CA ARG A 331 12.41 5.89 -2.17
C ARG A 331 13.90 6.16 -2.35
N LEU A 332 14.26 7.02 -3.29
CA LEU A 332 15.65 7.40 -3.53
C LEU A 332 15.91 8.82 -2.99
N ILE A 333 16.91 8.94 -2.13
CA ILE A 333 17.36 10.21 -1.54
C ILE A 333 18.88 10.33 -1.60
N ASP A 334 19.39 11.55 -1.48
CA ASP A 334 20.81 11.78 -1.17
C ASP A 334 21.07 11.83 0.35
N ASP A 335 22.35 11.87 0.71
CA ASP A 335 22.89 12.02 2.07
C ASP A 335 22.57 13.37 2.73
N ARG A 336 21.93 14.29 2.00
CA ARG A 336 21.42 15.57 2.49
C ARG A 336 19.90 15.57 2.63
N GLY A 337 19.25 14.45 2.31
CA GLY A 337 17.80 14.27 2.37
C GLY A 337 17.05 14.77 1.13
N ASN A 338 17.73 15.21 0.07
CA ASN A 338 17.07 15.62 -1.17
C ASN A 338 16.54 14.41 -1.92
N HIS A 339 15.42 14.58 -2.63
CA HIS A 339 14.89 13.56 -3.52
C HIS A 339 15.76 13.40 -4.77
N LEU A 340 15.93 12.15 -5.20
CA LEU A 340 16.60 11.83 -6.46
C LEU A 340 15.55 11.57 -7.55
N ASP A 341 15.24 12.58 -8.34
CA ASP A 341 14.14 12.51 -9.33
C ASP A 341 14.56 11.97 -10.72
N ASP A 342 15.87 11.87 -10.96
CA ASP A 342 16.45 11.37 -12.19
C ASP A 342 17.44 10.23 -11.92
N TYR A 343 16.97 9.02 -12.18
CA TYR A 343 17.71 7.78 -11.97
C TYR A 343 17.13 6.66 -12.82
N ASP A 344 17.94 5.63 -12.99
CA ASP A 344 17.48 4.30 -13.38
C ASP A 344 17.68 3.33 -12.22
N LEU A 345 16.70 2.47 -12.01
CA LEU A 345 16.77 1.35 -11.08
C LEU A 345 16.46 0.09 -11.88
N TYR A 346 17.31 -0.93 -11.78
CA TYR A 346 17.13 -2.20 -12.47
C TYR A 346 17.17 -3.33 -11.46
N LEU A 347 16.18 -4.23 -11.48
CA LEU A 347 16.35 -5.51 -10.79
C LEU A 347 17.30 -6.39 -11.61
N THR A 348 18.15 -7.13 -10.91
CA THR A 348 19.22 -7.93 -11.50
C THR A 348 19.21 -9.33 -10.91
N ALA A 349 19.58 -10.35 -11.68
CA ALA A 349 19.65 -11.72 -11.21
C ALA A 349 20.83 -12.52 -11.78
N GLY A 350 21.02 -13.73 -11.28
CA GLY A 350 22.03 -14.66 -11.78
C GLY A 350 23.44 -14.38 -11.29
N PRO A 351 24.42 -15.23 -11.65
CA PRO A 351 25.79 -15.13 -11.16
C PRO A 351 26.49 -13.80 -11.47
N LYS A 352 26.04 -13.09 -12.51
CA LYS A 352 26.59 -11.81 -12.96
C LYS A 352 25.73 -10.60 -12.57
N TYR A 353 24.63 -10.79 -11.83
CA TYR A 353 23.65 -9.74 -11.54
C TYR A 353 23.26 -8.96 -12.80
N SER A 354 22.72 -9.68 -13.78
CA SER A 354 22.26 -9.13 -15.05
C SER A 354 20.77 -8.84 -15.01
N GLU A 355 20.35 -7.71 -15.57
CA GLU A 355 18.93 -7.37 -15.81
C GLU A 355 18.23 -8.35 -16.77
N PHE A 356 19.00 -9.04 -17.63
CA PHE A 356 18.50 -10.01 -18.60
C PHE A 356 18.35 -11.43 -18.04
N ALA A 357 18.72 -11.65 -16.77
CA ALA A 357 18.64 -12.95 -16.12
C ALA A 357 17.35 -13.16 -15.31
N LEU A 358 16.43 -12.20 -15.33
CA LEU A 358 15.12 -12.34 -14.71
C LEU A 358 14.21 -13.22 -15.58
N PRO A 359 13.37 -14.10 -14.99
CA PRO A 359 12.48 -14.95 -15.75
C PRO A 359 11.40 -14.14 -16.48
N THR A 360 10.91 -14.67 -17.60
CA THR A 360 9.77 -14.08 -18.32
C THR A 360 8.55 -14.00 -17.41
N GLY A 361 7.86 -12.86 -17.40
CA GLY A 361 6.69 -12.62 -16.56
C GLY A 361 7.01 -12.16 -15.13
N PHE A 362 8.29 -11.98 -14.77
CA PHE A 362 8.70 -11.53 -13.43
C PHE A 362 8.04 -10.21 -12.98
N PHE A 363 7.89 -9.25 -13.89
CA PHE A 363 7.24 -7.98 -13.61
C PHE A 363 5.76 -8.04 -14.02
N GLY A 364 4.87 -7.87 -13.05
CA GLY A 364 3.46 -7.60 -13.29
C GLY A 364 3.22 -6.14 -13.68
N ASP A 365 3.93 -5.20 -13.05
CA ASP A 365 3.85 -3.77 -13.36
C ASP A 365 5.09 -2.99 -12.84
N ARG A 366 5.32 -1.78 -13.39
CA ARG A 366 6.31 -0.80 -12.92
C ARG A 366 5.73 0.60 -13.00
N GLN A 367 5.63 1.28 -11.86
CA GLN A 367 4.95 2.55 -11.76
C GLN A 367 5.79 3.57 -10.98
N ARG A 368 6.17 4.70 -11.62
CA ARG A 368 6.85 5.82 -10.95
C ARG A 368 5.82 6.84 -10.51
N ASN A 369 5.93 7.35 -9.28
CA ASN A 369 5.00 8.37 -8.78
C ASN A 369 5.10 9.67 -9.61
N GLN A 370 3.97 10.32 -9.86
CA GLN A 370 3.87 11.47 -10.75
C GLN A 370 4.39 12.76 -10.12
N TYR A 371 4.25 12.92 -8.80
CA TYR A 371 4.64 14.13 -8.08
C TYR A 371 6.02 14.00 -7.43
N ASN A 372 6.32 12.85 -6.82
CA ASN A 372 7.65 12.52 -6.31
C ASN A 372 8.33 11.51 -7.21
N ARG A 373 9.09 11.98 -8.20
CA ARG A 373 9.74 11.10 -9.18
C ARG A 373 10.83 10.23 -8.55
N GLY A 374 11.34 10.59 -7.37
CA GLY A 374 12.16 9.76 -6.48
C GLY A 374 11.49 8.49 -5.93
N LYS A 375 10.21 8.24 -6.26
CA LYS A 375 9.45 7.06 -5.82
C LYS A 375 9.10 6.16 -6.99
N LEU A 376 9.43 4.88 -6.86
CA LEU A 376 9.18 3.86 -7.88
C LEU A 376 8.62 2.60 -7.26
N THR A 377 7.51 2.12 -7.78
CA THR A 377 6.86 0.89 -7.34
C THR A 377 7.00 -0.20 -8.39
N TYR A 378 7.54 -1.34 -7.99
CA TYR A 378 7.51 -2.57 -8.78
C TYR A 378 6.49 -3.54 -8.21
N TYR A 379 5.74 -4.15 -9.11
CA TYR A 379 4.83 -5.23 -8.80
C TYR A 379 5.35 -6.50 -9.45
N LEU A 380 5.69 -7.48 -8.62
CA LEU A 380 6.44 -8.67 -9.02
C LEU A 380 5.54 -9.89 -8.91
N ASP A 381 5.56 -10.74 -9.93
CA ASP A 381 4.92 -12.05 -9.87
C ASP A 381 5.76 -12.95 -8.95
N TYR A 382 5.24 -13.17 -7.73
CA TYR A 382 5.96 -13.87 -6.69
C TYR A 382 6.14 -15.35 -7.04
N ASP A 383 5.14 -15.97 -7.67
CA ASP A 383 5.21 -17.39 -8.04
C ASP A 383 6.25 -17.62 -9.15
N ILE A 384 6.32 -16.73 -10.13
CA ILE A 384 7.36 -16.76 -11.16
C ILE A 384 8.74 -16.48 -10.54
N MET A 385 8.85 -15.52 -9.62
CA MET A 385 10.09 -15.26 -8.89
C MET A 385 10.54 -16.48 -8.09
N GLU A 386 9.64 -17.07 -7.29
CA GLU A 386 9.92 -18.23 -6.43
C GLU A 386 10.30 -19.47 -7.24
N ALA A 387 9.65 -19.72 -8.37
CA ALA A 387 10.04 -20.77 -9.29
C ALA A 387 11.40 -20.48 -9.94
N GLY A 388 11.63 -19.22 -10.34
CA GLY A 388 12.85 -18.77 -11.02
C GLY A 388 14.09 -18.76 -10.14
N ILE A 389 13.97 -18.40 -8.86
CA ILE A 389 15.11 -18.13 -7.97
C ILE A 389 16.00 -19.37 -7.73
N ASN A 390 15.41 -20.56 -7.82
CA ASN A 390 16.11 -21.83 -7.65
C ASN A 390 16.64 -22.41 -8.98
N THR A 391 16.41 -21.73 -10.11
CA THR A 391 16.91 -22.19 -11.41
C THR A 391 18.43 -22.02 -11.52
N PRO A 392 19.11 -22.85 -12.34
CA PRO A 392 20.55 -22.70 -12.60
C PRO A 392 20.95 -21.34 -13.19
N ILE A 393 20.01 -20.62 -13.81
CA ILE A 393 20.22 -19.30 -14.40
C ILE A 393 20.31 -18.23 -13.30
N MET A 394 19.40 -18.25 -12.31
CA MET A 394 19.38 -17.25 -11.24
C MET A 394 20.36 -17.58 -10.10
N GLN A 395 20.66 -18.86 -9.84
CA GLN A 395 21.54 -19.32 -8.76
C GLN A 395 21.24 -18.66 -7.40
N SER A 396 19.96 -18.38 -7.15
CA SER A 396 19.50 -17.74 -5.93
C SER A 396 20.14 -16.37 -5.63
N LYS A 397 20.56 -15.67 -6.70
CA LYS A 397 21.11 -14.32 -6.68
C LYS A 397 20.11 -13.37 -7.29
N LEU A 398 19.60 -12.46 -6.47
CA LEU A 398 18.78 -11.33 -6.86
C LEU A 398 19.43 -10.06 -6.30
N GLY A 399 19.24 -8.95 -6.97
CA GLY A 399 19.78 -7.68 -6.56
C GLY A 399 19.14 -6.56 -7.33
N PHE A 400 19.72 -5.37 -7.22
CA PHE A 400 19.37 -4.27 -8.09
C PHE A 400 20.53 -3.32 -8.28
N ARG A 401 20.47 -2.59 -9.39
CA ARG A 401 21.43 -1.56 -9.78
C ARG A 401 20.76 -0.20 -9.75
N ILE A 402 21.44 0.81 -9.23
CA ILE A 402 20.99 2.21 -9.31
C ILE A 402 22.00 3.06 -10.06
N LYS A 403 21.50 3.84 -11.01
CA LYS A 403 22.24 4.89 -11.71
C LYS A 403 21.53 6.21 -11.49
N ALA A 404 22.00 7.05 -10.57
CA ALA A 404 21.41 8.35 -10.30
C ALA A 404 22.19 9.48 -10.98
N ARG A 405 21.48 10.55 -11.37
CA ARG A 405 22.06 11.70 -12.08
C ARG A 405 22.22 12.92 -11.19
N PRO A 406 23.26 13.75 -11.42
CA PRO A 406 24.30 13.61 -12.45
C PRO A 406 25.26 12.43 -12.19
N GLU A 407 25.68 11.78 -13.27
CA GLU A 407 26.52 10.57 -13.23
C GLU A 407 28.01 10.93 -13.09
N ALA A 408 28.81 9.98 -12.57
CA ALA A 408 30.26 10.12 -12.50
C ALA A 408 30.88 10.22 -13.91
N SER A 409 31.72 11.22 -14.15
CA SER A 409 32.50 11.36 -15.39
C SER A 409 33.84 12.03 -15.12
N ALA A 410 34.74 12.00 -16.10
CA ALA A 410 36.06 12.66 -15.98
C ALA A 410 35.96 14.19 -15.84
N GLN A 411 34.80 14.79 -16.14
CA GLN A 411 34.53 16.22 -16.03
C GLN A 411 33.52 16.55 -14.92
N ALA A 412 32.98 15.55 -14.21
CA ALA A 412 31.95 15.77 -13.21
C ALA A 412 32.51 16.47 -11.96
N LEU A 413 31.98 17.65 -11.65
CA LEU A 413 32.28 18.37 -10.41
C LEU A 413 31.35 18.00 -9.26
N ALA A 414 30.16 17.46 -9.56
CA ALA A 414 29.25 16.89 -8.59
C ALA A 414 28.46 15.73 -9.21
N TYR A 415 28.34 14.60 -8.52
CA TYR A 415 27.77 13.37 -9.08
C TYR A 415 27.34 12.35 -8.04
N TYR A 416 26.62 11.31 -8.50
CA TYR A 416 26.39 10.06 -7.79
C TYR A 416 27.15 8.92 -8.47
N LYS A 417 27.60 7.95 -7.66
CA LYS A 417 28.16 6.71 -8.19
C LYS A 417 27.03 5.74 -8.57
N GLU A 418 27.25 4.98 -9.64
CA GLU A 418 26.50 3.75 -9.88
C GLU A 418 26.81 2.75 -8.77
N LEU A 419 25.77 2.12 -8.23
CA LEU A 419 25.88 1.14 -7.15
C LEU A 419 25.03 -0.08 -7.47
N ASP A 420 25.56 -1.24 -7.10
CA ASP A 420 24.84 -2.50 -7.08
C ASP A 420 24.55 -2.92 -5.64
N PHE A 421 23.35 -3.43 -5.41
CA PHE A 421 22.98 -4.15 -4.22
C PHE A 421 22.80 -5.62 -4.57
N HIS A 422 23.56 -6.48 -3.91
CA HIS A 422 23.53 -7.92 -4.10
C HIS A 422 22.93 -8.57 -2.86
N SER A 423 21.89 -9.40 -3.03
CA SER A 423 21.25 -10.13 -1.93
C SER A 423 21.53 -11.63 -2.01
N SER A 424 21.61 -12.28 -0.84
CA SER A 424 21.58 -13.75 -0.78
C SER A 424 20.14 -14.27 -0.80
N LEU A 425 19.96 -15.55 -1.11
CA LEU A 425 18.65 -16.23 -1.01
C LEU A 425 17.99 -16.05 0.36
N ALA A 426 18.79 -16.15 1.42
CA ALA A 426 18.32 -15.99 2.79
C ALA A 426 17.86 -14.56 3.07
N ASP A 427 18.40 -13.57 2.37
CA ASP A 427 17.97 -12.18 2.50
C ASP A 427 16.67 -11.95 1.72
N ILE A 428 16.54 -12.53 0.52
CA ILE A 428 15.33 -12.39 -0.31
C ILE A 428 14.12 -12.97 0.42
N ASN A 429 14.22 -14.17 0.97
CA ASN A 429 13.12 -14.82 1.71
C ASN A 429 12.75 -14.09 3.01
N LYS A 430 13.65 -13.25 3.56
CA LYS A 430 13.32 -12.40 4.71
C LYS A 430 12.57 -11.14 4.27
N ILE A 431 12.86 -10.64 3.07
CA ILE A 431 12.44 -9.31 2.60
C ILE A 431 11.16 -9.37 1.76
N LEU A 432 11.04 -10.33 0.84
CA LEU A 432 9.92 -10.46 -0.09
C LEU A 432 9.02 -11.62 0.31
N HIS A 433 7.74 -11.33 0.50
CA HIS A 433 6.70 -12.29 0.85
C HIS A 433 5.53 -12.16 -0.12
N PRO A 434 4.81 -13.24 -0.42
CA PRO A 434 3.64 -13.17 -1.29
C PRO A 434 2.57 -12.29 -0.63
N ASN A 435 1.85 -11.52 -1.43
CA ASN A 435 0.78 -10.62 -1.01
C ASN A 435 1.24 -9.51 -0.03
N GLU A 436 2.52 -9.16 0.00
CA GLU A 436 3.06 -8.12 0.87
C GLU A 436 3.79 -7.02 0.11
N THR A 437 3.89 -5.86 0.75
CA THR A 437 4.72 -4.75 0.30
C THR A 437 6.05 -4.73 1.07
N VAL A 438 7.14 -4.34 0.41
CA VAL A 438 8.35 -3.86 1.06
C VAL A 438 8.66 -2.44 0.63
N MET A 439 8.92 -1.58 1.61
CA MET A 439 9.33 -0.20 1.44
C MET A 439 10.86 -0.12 1.50
N VAL A 440 11.52 0.27 0.41
CA VAL A 440 12.98 0.31 0.33
C VAL A 440 13.45 1.76 0.19
N GLU A 441 14.11 2.28 1.22
CA GLU A 441 14.79 3.59 1.17
C GLU A 441 16.23 3.37 0.74
N ILE A 442 16.64 4.01 -0.36
CA ILE A 442 18.00 3.99 -0.87
C ILE A 442 18.57 5.39 -0.69
N MET A 443 19.64 5.52 0.10
CA MET A 443 20.36 6.77 0.28
C MET A 443 21.71 6.70 -0.43
N LEU A 444 21.93 7.61 -1.38
CA LEU A 444 23.18 7.77 -2.11
C LEU A 444 23.96 8.98 -1.57
N GLN A 445 25.28 8.93 -1.58
CA GLN A 445 26.13 10.05 -1.20
C GLN A 445 26.32 11.00 -2.39
N ARG A 446 26.01 12.29 -2.21
CA ARG A 446 26.29 13.31 -3.22
C ARG A 446 27.76 13.68 -3.18
N ARG A 447 28.52 13.28 -4.20
CA ARG A 447 29.95 13.59 -4.30
C ARG A 447 30.16 14.96 -4.92
N VAL A 448 31.04 15.75 -4.32
CA VAL A 448 31.40 17.09 -4.79
C VAL A 448 32.91 17.21 -4.83
N ASP A 449 33.45 17.62 -5.98
CA ASP A 449 34.88 17.91 -6.12
C ASP A 449 35.17 19.26 -5.47
N THR A 450 36.29 19.34 -4.75
CA THR A 450 36.75 20.57 -4.09
C THR A 450 37.01 21.71 -5.08
N THR A 451 37.16 21.47 -6.38
CA THR A 451 37.19 22.52 -7.43
C THR A 451 35.90 23.37 -7.45
N VAL A 452 34.76 22.85 -7.00
CA VAL A 452 33.49 23.60 -6.97
C VAL A 452 33.59 24.91 -6.19
N SER A 453 34.41 24.95 -5.14
CA SER A 453 34.70 26.18 -4.41
C SER A 453 36.13 26.19 -3.88
N ARG A 454 36.89 27.21 -4.29
CA ARG A 454 38.27 27.43 -3.84
C ARG A 454 38.44 28.90 -3.44
N ILE A 455 39.19 29.11 -2.36
CA ILE A 455 39.61 30.43 -1.91
C ILE A 455 41.11 30.53 -2.18
N THR A 456 41.54 31.65 -2.76
CA THR A 456 42.94 31.92 -3.08
C THR A 456 43.36 33.28 -2.55
N ASN A 457 44.61 33.41 -2.14
CA ASN A 457 45.24 34.69 -1.80
C ASN A 457 45.89 35.35 -3.03
N ASN A 458 45.75 34.77 -4.23
CA ASN A 458 46.16 35.40 -5.47
C ASN A 458 45.25 36.60 -5.78
N LEU A 459 45.80 37.81 -5.65
CA LEU A 459 45.07 39.07 -5.89
C LEU A 459 44.88 39.38 -7.40
N ASN A 460 45.53 38.63 -8.29
CA ASN A 460 45.33 38.76 -9.73
C ASN A 460 44.10 37.95 -10.17
N PRO A 461 43.10 38.58 -10.82
CA PRO A 461 41.97 37.84 -11.38
C PRO A 461 42.44 36.76 -12.36
N ALA A 462 41.92 35.54 -12.19
CA ALA A 462 42.24 34.39 -13.04
C ALA A 462 40.97 33.74 -13.58
N LYS A 463 41.08 33.06 -14.72
CA LYS A 463 39.97 32.29 -15.30
C LYS A 463 39.63 31.09 -14.41
N ILE A 464 38.34 30.91 -14.11
CA ILE A 464 37.85 29.75 -13.35
C ILE A 464 37.94 28.50 -14.24
N SER A 465 38.61 27.46 -13.74
CA SER A 465 38.69 26.13 -14.37
C SER A 465 37.57 25.24 -13.85
N SER A 466 36.87 24.56 -14.76
CA SER A 466 35.88 23.52 -14.41
C SER A 466 36.48 22.11 -14.34
N LYS A 467 37.81 21.97 -14.44
CA LYS A 467 38.47 20.66 -14.38
C LYS A 467 38.47 20.12 -12.94
N PRO A 468 37.92 18.92 -12.68
CA PRO A 468 37.94 18.32 -11.35
C PRO A 468 39.38 18.15 -10.85
N SER A 469 39.58 18.38 -9.54
CA SER A 469 40.87 18.18 -8.87
C SER A 469 41.10 16.71 -8.48
N GLY A 470 40.04 15.91 -8.42
CA GLY A 470 40.06 14.53 -7.92
C GLY A 470 39.92 14.45 -6.40
N GLN A 471 40.02 15.57 -5.69
CA GLN A 471 39.81 15.66 -4.25
C GLN A 471 38.36 15.99 -3.95
N LYS A 472 37.74 15.22 -3.05
CA LYS A 472 36.32 15.34 -2.71
C LYS A 472 36.13 16.12 -1.42
N VAL A 473 35.00 16.83 -1.33
CA VAL A 473 34.49 17.38 -0.07
C VAL A 473 33.88 16.23 0.73
N GLU A 474 34.17 16.16 2.03
CA GLU A 474 33.53 15.22 2.95
C GLU A 474 32.09 15.61 3.28
#